data_AF-A0A7X9HU99-F1
#
_entry.id   AF-A0A7X9HU99-F1
#
_cell.length_a   1.000
_cell.length_b   1.000
_cell.length_c   1.000
_cell.angle_alpha   90.00
_cell.angle_beta   90.00
_cell.angle_gamma   90.00
#
_symmetry.space_group_name_H-M   'P 1'
#
loop_
_entity.id
_entity.type
_entity.pdbx_description
1 polymer ?
#
loop_
_entity_poly.entity_id
_entity_poly.type
_entity_poly.pdbx_seq_one_letter_code
_entity_poly.pdbx_strand_id
1 'polypeptide(L)'
;MIIQEAVANRKKSDKGIKIARPRVFIPVFPGTNCEYDTKKAFEKAGAIVDIFVLRNLSSKDIEESIEIMASKINNSQIIVLPGGFSGGDEPAGSGKFIATAFRNPQIKDAVTSLLKERDGLMLGICNGFQALIKLGLVPYGEIRDMNDNSPTLTINTIGRHVSRMVNTKVASNLSPWLSNVKIGDIHTIAVSHGECRFVASREDIELMQKNGQIATQYVDLEGNATYDIRYNPNGSIMAIEGITSPDGRGFGKMGHSERIGPNVAINVPGDKDQKLFEAGVNYFV
;
A
#
# COMPACT_ATOMS: atom_id res chain seq x y z
N MET A 1 22.73 -60.46 -2.08
CA MET A 1 22.65 -59.48 -3.18
C MET A 1 21.16 -59.30 -3.49
N ILE A 2 20.45 -58.58 -2.61
CA ILE A 2 20.04 -57.18 -2.76
C ILE A 2 18.92 -57.02 -3.81
N ILE A 3 17.69 -56.90 -3.28
CA ILE A 3 16.57 -56.04 -3.70
C ILE A 3 15.98 -56.26 -5.11
N GLN A 4 14.79 -56.87 -5.15
CA GLN A 4 13.73 -56.52 -6.11
C GLN A 4 12.43 -56.31 -5.34
N GLU A 5 12.20 -55.07 -4.94
CA GLU A 5 10.96 -54.59 -4.34
C GLU A 5 9.87 -54.38 -5.39
N ALA A 6 8.74 -55.05 -5.16
CA ALA A 6 7.38 -54.58 -5.33
C ALA A 6 7.15 -53.32 -6.20
N VAL A 7 6.93 -53.54 -7.50
CA VAL A 7 6.20 -52.57 -8.35
C VAL A 7 4.72 -52.93 -8.29
N ALA A 8 4.01 -52.42 -7.27
CA ALA A 8 2.57 -52.51 -7.18
C ALA A 8 1.95 -51.12 -6.96
N ASN A 9 1.25 -50.64 -7.99
CA ASN A 9 0.11 -49.74 -7.96
C ASN A 9 0.10 -48.64 -6.88
N ARG A 10 0.72 -47.50 -7.18
CA ARG A 10 0.27 -46.21 -6.64
C ARG A 10 -0.57 -45.51 -7.71
N LYS A 11 -1.89 -45.62 -7.58
CA LYS A 11 -2.84 -44.66 -8.18
C LYS A 11 -2.38 -43.26 -7.80
N LYS A 12 -1.90 -42.47 -8.76
CA LYS A 12 -1.75 -41.02 -8.60
C LYS A 12 -3.12 -40.46 -8.27
N SER A 13 -3.36 -40.14 -7.00
CA SER A 13 -4.48 -39.27 -6.66
C SER A 13 -4.12 -37.88 -7.17
N ASP A 14 -4.72 -37.48 -8.27
CA ASP A 14 -4.64 -36.13 -8.81
C ASP A 14 -5.50 -35.17 -7.95
N LYS A 15 -5.22 -35.15 -6.65
CA LYS A 15 -5.69 -34.07 -5.77
C LYS A 15 -4.78 -32.91 -6.08
N GLY A 16 -5.14 -32.12 -7.10
CA GLY A 16 -4.45 -30.89 -7.46
C GLY A 16 -4.10 -30.13 -6.19
N ILE A 17 -2.82 -29.79 -6.04
CA ILE A 17 -2.33 -29.01 -4.91
C ILE A 17 -3.18 -27.74 -4.88
N LYS A 18 -4.04 -27.60 -3.85
CA LYS A 18 -4.74 -26.35 -3.60
C LYS A 18 -3.66 -25.36 -3.16
N ILE A 19 -3.07 -24.66 -4.12
CA ILE A 19 -2.19 -23.53 -3.85
C ILE A 19 -3.04 -22.56 -3.02
N ALA A 20 -2.61 -22.32 -1.78
CA ALA A 20 -3.28 -21.36 -0.92
C ALA A 20 -3.25 -20.00 -1.62
N ARG A 21 -4.40 -19.34 -1.78
CA ARG A 21 -4.48 -18.01 -2.39
C ARG A 21 -4.75 -17.01 -1.27
N PRO A 22 -3.84 -16.06 -0.99
CA PRO A 22 -4.07 -15.09 0.06
C PRO A 22 -5.31 -14.25 -0.26
N ARG A 23 -6.10 -13.96 0.78
CA ARG A 23 -7.27 -13.09 0.69
C ARG A 23 -6.85 -11.65 0.92
N VAL A 24 -7.23 -10.78 -0.02
CA VAL A 24 -7.00 -9.34 0.03
C VAL A 24 -8.33 -8.66 0.28
N PHE A 25 -8.40 -7.85 1.33
CA PHE A 25 -9.55 -7.03 1.64
C PHE A 25 -9.32 -5.57 1.22
N ILE A 26 -10.26 -5.03 0.44
CA ILE A 26 -10.27 -3.64 -0.03
C ILE A 26 -11.54 -2.96 0.50
N PRO A 27 -11.47 -2.20 1.61
CA PRO A 27 -12.56 -1.33 2.02
C PRO A 27 -12.62 -0.11 1.09
N VAL A 28 -13.82 0.17 0.60
CA VAL A 28 -14.11 1.29 -0.32
C VAL A 28 -14.98 2.29 0.43
N PHE A 29 -14.52 3.53 0.43
CA PHE A 29 -15.23 4.63 1.05
C PHE A 29 -15.86 5.48 -0.06
N PRO A 30 -16.99 6.16 0.19
CA PRO A 30 -17.49 7.19 -0.71
C PRO A 30 -16.37 8.14 -1.16
N GLY A 31 -16.10 8.20 -2.48
CA GLY A 31 -15.02 8.99 -3.08
C GLY A 31 -13.72 8.24 -3.41
N THR A 32 -13.55 7.01 -2.93
CA THR A 32 -12.52 6.07 -3.43
C THR A 32 -12.76 5.80 -4.92
N ASN A 33 -11.68 5.71 -5.72
CA ASN A 33 -11.81 5.56 -7.18
C ASN A 33 -10.71 4.73 -7.87
N CYS A 34 -9.83 4.07 -7.11
CA CYS A 34 -8.75 3.23 -7.65
C CYS A 34 -8.90 1.75 -7.26
N GLU A 35 -10.02 1.37 -6.65
CA GLU A 35 -10.28 0.03 -6.10
C GLU A 35 -10.32 -1.07 -7.16
N TYR A 36 -10.86 -0.78 -8.35
CA TYR A 36 -10.95 -1.77 -9.43
C TYR A 36 -9.61 -2.07 -10.07
N ASP A 37 -8.77 -1.05 -10.27
CA ASP A 37 -7.40 -1.22 -10.78
C ASP A 37 -6.57 -2.01 -9.76
N THR A 38 -6.69 -1.65 -8.48
CA THR A 38 -6.04 -2.35 -7.37
C THR A 38 -6.47 -3.82 -7.31
N LYS A 39 -7.78 -4.08 -7.37
CA LYS A 39 -8.32 -5.45 -7.42
C LYS A 39 -7.76 -6.24 -8.59
N LYS A 40 -7.79 -5.68 -9.80
CA LYS A 40 -7.29 -6.33 -11.00
C LYS A 40 -5.81 -6.70 -10.87
N ALA A 41 -5.01 -5.82 -10.26
CA ALA A 41 -3.58 -6.07 -10.04
C ALA A 41 -3.34 -7.24 -9.07
N PHE A 42 -4.05 -7.29 -7.94
CA PHE A 42 -3.95 -8.40 -6.99
C PHE A 42 -4.50 -9.72 -7.54
N GLU A 43 -5.62 -9.70 -8.28
CA GLU A 43 -6.17 -10.90 -8.91
C GLU A 43 -5.22 -11.45 -9.97
N LYS A 44 -4.56 -10.58 -10.76
CA LYS A 44 -3.51 -10.96 -11.71
C LYS A 44 -2.31 -11.61 -11.00
N ALA A 45 -1.94 -11.10 -9.82
CA ALA A 45 -0.89 -11.67 -8.98
C ALA A 45 -1.29 -13.00 -8.31
N GLY A 46 -2.56 -13.42 -8.40
CA GLY A 46 -3.05 -14.72 -7.89
C GLY A 46 -3.82 -14.65 -6.57
N ALA A 47 -4.09 -13.46 -6.03
CA ALA A 47 -4.88 -13.31 -4.81
C ALA A 47 -6.39 -13.58 -5.03
N ILE A 48 -7.14 -13.70 -3.94
CA ILE A 48 -8.61 -13.60 -3.93
C ILE A 48 -8.96 -12.26 -3.31
N VAL A 49 -9.61 -11.37 -4.07
CA VAL A 49 -9.89 -10.00 -3.63
C VAL A 49 -11.36 -9.82 -3.26
N ASP A 50 -11.60 -9.26 -2.08
CA ASP A 50 -12.92 -8.90 -1.56
C ASP A 50 -13.02 -7.37 -1.44
N ILE A 51 -13.90 -6.76 -2.23
CA ILE A 51 -14.23 -5.34 -2.15
C ILE A 51 -15.48 -5.18 -1.30
N PHE A 52 -15.44 -4.25 -0.34
CA PHE A 52 -16.62 -3.86 0.43
C PHE A 52 -16.80 -2.35 0.42
N VAL A 53 -17.96 -1.89 -0.04
CA VAL A 53 -18.34 -0.47 0.01
C VAL A 53 -18.97 -0.18 1.36
N LEU A 54 -18.33 0.70 2.13
CA LEU A 54 -18.85 1.18 3.40
C LEU A 54 -20.12 2.01 3.16
N ARG A 55 -21.18 1.68 3.89
CA ARG A 55 -22.42 2.46 3.92
C ARG A 55 -22.36 3.44 5.09
N ASN A 56 -22.66 4.70 4.82
CA ASN A 56 -22.62 5.78 5.82
C ASN A 56 -23.84 6.71 5.77
N LEU A 57 -24.98 6.24 5.25
CA LEU A 57 -26.19 7.06 5.14
C LEU A 57 -26.95 7.19 6.47
N SER A 58 -26.78 6.24 7.38
CA SER A 58 -27.37 6.25 8.72
C SER A 58 -26.41 5.67 9.77
N SER A 59 -26.65 5.91 11.06
CA SER A 59 -25.84 5.30 12.14
C SER A 59 -25.86 3.78 12.08
N LYS A 60 -27.03 3.19 11.75
CA LYS A 60 -27.18 1.74 11.58
C LYS A 60 -26.34 1.22 10.41
N ASP A 61 -26.31 1.93 9.29
CA ASP A 61 -25.46 1.56 8.15
C ASP A 61 -23.97 1.57 8.52
N ILE A 62 -23.55 2.54 9.34
CA ILE A 62 -22.17 2.65 9.82
C ILE A 62 -21.85 1.46 10.74
N GLU A 63 -22.68 1.18 11.73
CA GLU A 63 -22.52 0.05 12.66
C GLU A 63 -22.41 -1.29 11.92
N GLU A 64 -23.36 -1.58 11.01
CA GLU A 64 -23.33 -2.79 10.18
C GLU A 64 -22.08 -2.83 9.29
N SER A 65 -21.63 -1.68 8.75
CA SER A 65 -20.42 -1.62 7.94
C SER A 65 -19.16 -1.93 8.75
N ILE A 66 -19.06 -1.42 9.98
CA ILE A 66 -17.94 -1.70 10.89
C ILE A 66 -17.87 -3.20 11.22
N GLU A 67 -19.00 -3.83 11.54
CA GLU A 67 -19.05 -5.27 11.82
C GLU A 67 -18.59 -6.11 10.62
N ILE A 68 -19.10 -5.80 9.42
CA ILE A 68 -18.73 -6.50 8.19
C ILE A 68 -17.24 -6.29 7.87
N MET A 69 -16.74 -5.06 8.03
CA MET A 69 -15.33 -4.75 7.82
C MET A 69 -14.43 -5.53 8.78
N ALA A 70 -14.74 -5.56 10.07
CA ALA A 70 -13.97 -6.32 11.06
C ALA A 70 -13.93 -7.82 10.70
N SER A 71 -15.07 -8.39 10.31
CA SER A 71 -15.17 -9.78 9.85
C SER A 71 -14.30 -10.06 8.62
N LYS A 72 -14.33 -9.17 7.61
CA LYS A 72 -13.51 -9.29 6.40
C LYS A 72 -12.01 -9.15 6.68
N ILE A 73 -11.62 -8.25 7.59
CA ILE A 73 -10.24 -8.11 8.06
C ILE A 73 -9.77 -9.42 8.72
N ASN A 74 -10.59 -9.97 9.61
CA ASN A 74 -10.29 -11.24 10.29
C ASN A 74 -10.14 -12.43 9.33
N ASN A 75 -10.77 -12.36 8.16
CA ASN A 75 -10.70 -13.37 7.11
C ASN A 75 -9.74 -13.03 5.95
N SER A 76 -8.87 -12.02 6.10
CA SER A 76 -7.91 -11.62 5.07
C SER A 76 -6.47 -11.70 5.57
N GLN A 77 -5.51 -11.86 4.65
CA GLN A 77 -4.07 -11.78 4.93
C GLN A 77 -3.52 -10.39 4.60
N ILE A 78 -4.21 -9.66 3.73
CA ILE A 78 -3.78 -8.35 3.24
C ILE A 78 -4.95 -7.38 3.33
N ILE A 79 -4.72 -6.19 3.89
CA ILE A 79 -5.62 -5.04 3.71
C ILE A 79 -4.98 -4.06 2.74
N VAL A 80 -5.76 -3.54 1.80
CA VAL A 80 -5.31 -2.51 0.86
C VAL A 80 -6.24 -1.32 0.90
N LEU A 81 -5.68 -0.15 1.16
CA LEU A 81 -6.36 1.12 1.06
C LEU A 81 -6.01 1.75 -0.30
N PRO A 82 -6.95 1.77 -1.25
CA PRO A 82 -6.71 2.29 -2.60
C PRO A 82 -6.71 3.84 -2.62
N GLY A 83 -6.30 4.39 -3.75
CA GLY A 83 -6.37 5.83 -4.01
C GLY A 83 -7.79 6.35 -4.24
N GLY A 84 -7.92 7.67 -4.25
CA GLY A 84 -9.16 8.40 -4.48
C GLY A 84 -9.23 9.67 -3.65
N PHE A 85 -10.46 10.11 -3.37
CA PHE A 85 -10.77 11.30 -2.59
C PHE A 85 -11.81 10.91 -1.53
N SER A 86 -11.45 10.05 -0.56
CA SER A 86 -12.41 9.55 0.43
C SER A 86 -13.05 10.71 1.20
N GLY A 87 -14.39 10.78 1.21
CA GLY A 87 -15.12 11.91 1.80
C GLY A 87 -14.92 13.25 1.08
N GLY A 88 -14.46 13.23 -0.18
CA GLY A 88 -14.08 14.43 -0.92
C GLY A 88 -12.83 15.13 -0.37
N ASP A 89 -12.05 14.42 0.48
CA ASP A 89 -10.94 14.97 1.28
C ASP A 89 -11.36 16.09 2.25
N GLU A 90 -12.66 16.17 2.57
CA GLU A 90 -13.28 17.11 3.52
C GLU A 90 -13.77 16.36 4.78
N PRO A 91 -13.99 17.04 5.92
CA PRO A 91 -13.70 18.44 6.23
C PRO A 91 -12.27 18.72 6.72
N ALA A 92 -11.46 17.68 6.94
CA ALA A 92 -10.15 17.79 7.62
C ALA A 92 -9.00 17.17 6.81
N GLY A 93 -9.10 17.24 5.49
CA GLY A 93 -8.06 16.83 4.56
C GLY A 93 -8.07 15.34 4.20
N SER A 94 -7.17 15.01 3.29
CA SER A 94 -7.20 13.72 2.59
C SER A 94 -6.95 12.51 3.49
N GLY A 95 -7.66 11.41 3.23
CA GLY A 95 -7.53 10.15 3.99
C GLY A 95 -8.12 10.16 5.40
N LYS A 96 -8.71 11.29 5.84
CA LYS A 96 -9.31 11.43 7.19
C LYS A 96 -10.49 10.50 7.40
N PHE A 97 -11.37 10.35 6.42
CA PHE A 97 -12.55 9.49 6.57
C PHE A 97 -12.15 8.03 6.82
N ILE A 98 -11.19 7.54 6.04
CA ILE A 98 -10.60 6.21 6.23
C ILE A 98 -9.97 6.10 7.63
N ALA A 99 -9.13 7.06 8.02
CA ALA A 99 -8.47 7.05 9.33
C ALA A 99 -9.48 7.04 10.49
N THR A 100 -10.59 7.78 10.38
CA THR A 100 -11.65 7.77 11.41
C THR A 100 -12.30 6.39 11.54
N ALA A 101 -12.65 5.74 10.43
CA ALA A 101 -13.23 4.40 10.47
C ALA A 101 -12.26 3.36 11.06
N PHE A 102 -10.97 3.46 10.74
CA PHE A 102 -9.93 2.57 11.26
C PHE A 102 -9.57 2.82 12.73
N ARG A 103 -9.95 3.97 13.31
CA ARG A 103 -9.85 4.24 14.75
C ARG A 103 -11.01 3.67 15.56
N ASN A 104 -12.08 3.19 14.91
CA ASN A 104 -13.11 2.45 15.61
C ASN A 104 -12.48 1.24 16.33
N PRO A 105 -12.76 1.01 17.62
CA PRO A 105 -12.12 -0.07 18.40
C PRO A 105 -12.18 -1.44 17.72
N GLN A 106 -13.31 -1.82 17.12
CA GLN A 106 -13.47 -3.12 16.48
C GLN A 106 -12.55 -3.28 15.25
N ILE A 107 -12.42 -2.22 14.44
CA ILE A 107 -11.52 -2.22 13.28
C ILE A 107 -10.07 -2.18 13.74
N LYS A 108 -9.76 -1.34 14.74
CA LYS A 108 -8.42 -1.23 15.32
C LYS A 108 -7.93 -2.57 15.85
N ASP A 109 -8.76 -3.30 16.59
CA ASP A 109 -8.43 -4.61 17.14
C ASP A 109 -8.21 -5.64 16.03
N ALA A 110 -9.08 -5.68 15.01
CA ALA A 110 -8.93 -6.56 13.86
C ALA A 110 -7.64 -6.30 13.07
N VAL A 111 -7.28 -5.02 12.85
CA VAL A 111 -6.02 -4.63 12.20
C VAL A 111 -4.82 -4.95 13.07
N THR A 112 -4.92 -4.75 14.39
CA THR A 112 -3.83 -5.07 15.32
C THR A 112 -3.56 -6.56 15.34
N SER A 113 -4.60 -7.41 15.43
CA SER A 113 -4.44 -8.87 15.33
C SER A 113 -3.86 -9.28 13.98
N LEU A 114 -4.34 -8.69 12.87
CA LEU A 114 -3.78 -8.95 11.54
C LEU A 114 -2.26 -8.69 11.51
N LEU A 115 -1.81 -7.53 11.98
CA LEU A 115 -0.42 -7.10 11.87
C LEU A 115 0.49 -7.70 12.95
N LYS A 116 0.00 -7.92 14.16
CA LYS A 116 0.86 -8.35 15.30
C LYS A 116 0.82 -9.85 15.56
N GLU A 117 -0.26 -10.54 15.17
CA GLU A 117 -0.48 -11.94 15.55
C GLU A 117 -0.56 -12.88 14.34
N ARG A 118 -0.89 -12.35 13.16
CA ARG A 118 -1.21 -13.15 11.96
C ARG A 118 -0.27 -12.92 10.78
N ASP A 119 0.81 -12.16 10.99
CA ASP A 119 1.78 -11.76 9.97
C ASP A 119 1.16 -11.16 8.70
N GLY A 120 0.04 -10.45 8.85
CA GLY A 120 -0.64 -9.81 7.73
C GLY A 120 0.13 -8.62 7.17
N LEU A 121 -0.21 -8.25 5.95
CA LEU A 121 0.35 -7.08 5.26
C LEU A 121 -0.70 -5.98 5.10
N MET A 122 -0.24 -4.73 5.04
CA MET A 122 -1.11 -3.59 4.74
C MET A 122 -0.46 -2.66 3.71
N LEU A 123 -1.22 -2.30 2.68
CA LEU A 123 -0.77 -1.41 1.60
C LEU A 123 -1.68 -0.19 1.51
N GLY A 124 -1.10 0.99 1.38
CA GLY A 124 -1.81 2.24 1.12
C GLY A 124 -1.24 2.94 -0.10
N ILE A 125 -2.09 3.20 -1.10
CA ILE A 125 -1.69 3.92 -2.32
C ILE A 125 -2.43 5.25 -2.38
N CYS A 126 -1.70 6.34 -2.59
CA CYS A 126 -2.23 7.70 -2.65
C CYS A 126 -3.09 8.01 -1.40
N ASN A 127 -4.42 8.09 -1.52
CA ASN A 127 -5.34 8.29 -0.41
C ASN A 127 -5.23 7.23 0.71
N GLY A 128 -4.87 6.01 0.35
CA GLY A 128 -4.56 4.97 1.32
C GLY A 128 -3.31 5.27 2.16
N PHE A 129 -2.24 5.78 1.56
CA PHE A 129 -1.03 6.16 2.33
C PHE A 129 -1.34 7.34 3.25
N GLN A 130 -2.12 8.32 2.80
CA GLN A 130 -2.61 9.42 3.66
C GLN A 130 -3.37 8.88 4.88
N ALA A 131 -4.18 7.84 4.73
CA ALA A 131 -4.83 7.20 5.86
C ALA A 131 -3.83 6.45 6.77
N LEU A 132 -2.95 5.63 6.19
CA LEU A 132 -1.97 4.83 6.95
C LEU A 132 -1.04 5.70 7.80
N ILE A 133 -0.55 6.81 7.25
CA ILE A 133 0.36 7.71 7.98
C ILE A 133 -0.37 8.44 9.12
N LYS A 134 -1.62 8.88 8.90
CA LYS A 134 -2.47 9.49 9.94
C LYS A 134 -2.90 8.51 11.05
N LEU A 135 -2.83 7.21 10.77
CA LEU A 135 -3.06 6.15 11.76
C LEU A 135 -1.79 5.78 12.53
N GLY A 136 -0.60 6.17 12.05
CA GLY A 136 0.68 5.73 12.62
C GLY A 136 1.18 4.38 12.10
N LEU A 137 0.44 3.74 11.20
CA LEU A 137 0.70 2.38 10.73
C LEU A 137 2.01 2.25 9.95
N VAL A 138 2.36 3.25 9.14
CA VAL A 138 3.62 3.26 8.36
C VAL A 138 4.81 3.92 9.05
N PRO A 139 4.69 4.99 9.85
CA PRO A 139 5.84 5.45 10.62
C PRO A 139 6.19 4.53 11.79
N TYR A 140 5.19 3.90 12.43
CA TYR A 140 5.34 3.24 13.74
C TYR A 140 4.86 1.79 13.79
N GLY A 141 4.17 1.28 12.76
CA GLY A 141 3.74 -0.11 12.71
C GLY A 141 2.52 -0.45 13.58
N GLU A 142 1.78 0.56 14.05
CA GLU A 142 0.58 0.38 14.88
C GLU A 142 -0.37 1.58 14.80
N ILE A 143 -1.65 1.35 15.12
CA ILE A 143 -2.64 2.43 15.20
C ILE A 143 -2.46 3.18 16.51
N ARG A 144 -2.07 4.46 16.42
CA ARG A 144 -1.86 5.32 17.58
C ARG A 144 -2.27 6.77 17.32
N ASP A 145 -2.33 7.55 18.39
CA ASP A 145 -2.53 8.98 18.27
C ASP A 145 -1.28 9.66 17.74
N MET A 146 -1.50 10.63 16.87
CA MET A 146 -0.46 11.40 16.18
C MET A 146 -0.41 12.80 16.79
N ASN A 147 0.78 13.38 16.84
CA ASN A 147 1.00 14.76 17.29
C ASN A 147 1.53 15.64 16.15
N ASP A 148 1.65 16.95 16.40
CA ASP A 148 2.04 17.94 15.38
C ASP A 148 3.45 17.72 14.80
N ASN A 149 4.31 16.99 15.51
CA ASN A 149 5.67 16.68 15.05
C ASN A 149 5.76 15.35 14.29
N SER A 150 4.66 14.57 14.24
CA SER A 150 4.69 13.25 13.63
C SER A 150 4.80 13.34 12.10
N PRO A 151 5.42 12.34 11.44
CA PRO A 151 5.44 12.28 9.99
C PRO A 151 4.03 12.34 9.40
N THR A 152 3.86 13.14 8.35
CA THR A 152 2.55 13.33 7.72
C THR A 152 2.70 13.69 6.24
N LEU A 153 1.56 13.70 5.56
CA LEU A 153 1.41 14.21 4.19
C LEU A 153 0.59 15.50 4.24
N THR A 154 1.06 16.52 3.53
CA THR A 154 0.44 17.85 3.48
C THR A 154 0.37 18.39 2.05
N ILE A 155 -0.19 19.59 1.88
CA ILE A 155 -0.37 20.27 0.61
C ILE A 155 0.97 20.33 -0.15
N ASN A 156 0.91 19.97 -1.44
CA ASN A 156 2.06 20.05 -2.33
C ASN A 156 2.64 21.48 -2.33
N THR A 157 3.96 21.63 -2.43
CA THR A 157 4.59 22.98 -2.52
C THR A 157 4.12 23.80 -3.72
N ILE A 158 3.68 23.13 -4.80
CA ILE A 158 3.11 23.78 -5.99
C ILE A 158 1.71 24.38 -5.76
N GLY A 159 1.04 24.07 -4.63
CA GLY A 159 -0.27 24.60 -4.28
C GLY A 159 -1.43 24.12 -5.18
N ARG A 160 -1.22 23.06 -5.98
CA ARG A 160 -2.24 22.49 -6.88
C ARG A 160 -2.08 20.98 -7.06
N HIS A 161 -3.12 20.37 -7.62
CA HIS A 161 -3.12 18.97 -8.03
C HIS A 161 -2.06 18.71 -9.12
N VAL A 162 -1.37 17.58 -8.99
CA VAL A 162 -0.39 17.07 -9.95
C VAL A 162 -0.95 15.78 -10.56
N SER A 163 -0.99 15.71 -11.90
CA SER A 163 -1.32 14.49 -12.65
C SER A 163 -0.28 14.28 -13.75
N ARG A 164 0.66 13.35 -13.55
CA ARG A 164 1.75 13.09 -14.51
C ARG A 164 2.48 11.77 -14.21
N MET A 165 3.42 11.40 -15.08
CA MET A 165 4.38 10.32 -14.83
C MET A 165 5.65 10.88 -14.17
N VAL A 166 6.22 10.15 -13.21
CA VAL A 166 7.46 10.51 -12.50
C VAL A 166 8.37 9.30 -12.36
N ASN A 167 9.67 9.54 -12.25
CA ASN A 167 10.62 8.48 -11.93
C ASN A 167 10.77 8.35 -10.42
N THR A 168 10.66 7.13 -9.93
CA THR A 168 10.88 6.77 -8.53
C THR A 168 11.95 5.70 -8.45
N LYS A 169 12.88 5.82 -7.51
CA LYS A 169 13.94 4.85 -7.25
C LYS A 169 13.64 4.07 -5.98
N VAL A 170 13.89 2.78 -5.99
CA VAL A 170 13.86 1.92 -4.81
C VAL A 170 15.09 2.25 -3.94
N ALA A 171 14.84 2.86 -2.78
CA ALA A 171 15.87 3.24 -1.82
C ALA A 171 16.12 2.14 -0.76
N SER A 172 15.10 1.34 -0.46
CA SER A 172 15.17 0.18 0.43
C SER A 172 14.24 -0.91 -0.08
N ASN A 173 14.67 -2.17 0.01
CA ASN A 173 13.86 -3.35 -0.32
C ASN A 173 13.70 -4.31 0.86
N LEU A 174 13.82 -3.81 2.10
CA LEU A 174 13.65 -4.61 3.32
C LEU A 174 12.20 -5.06 3.54
N SER A 175 11.24 -4.38 2.92
CA SER A 175 9.82 -4.72 3.01
C SER A 175 9.46 -5.89 2.08
N PRO A 176 8.58 -6.82 2.51
CA PRO A 176 8.02 -7.86 1.65
C PRO A 176 7.43 -7.31 0.35
N TRP A 177 6.85 -6.11 0.40
CA TRP A 177 6.27 -5.41 -0.75
C TRP A 177 7.27 -5.08 -1.87
N LEU A 178 8.56 -5.04 -1.56
CA LEU A 178 9.64 -4.68 -2.48
C LEU A 178 10.64 -5.84 -2.68
N SER A 179 10.28 -7.06 -2.27
CA SER A 179 11.15 -8.25 -2.35
C SER A 179 11.48 -8.69 -3.79
N ASN A 180 10.65 -8.28 -4.78
CA ASN A 180 10.82 -8.61 -6.19
C ASN A 180 11.64 -7.58 -6.98
N VAL A 181 12.12 -6.52 -6.33
CA VAL A 181 12.92 -5.44 -6.93
C VAL A 181 14.23 -5.24 -6.18
N LYS A 182 15.20 -4.59 -6.82
CA LYS A 182 16.51 -4.31 -6.26
C LYS A 182 16.63 -2.85 -5.85
N ILE A 183 17.45 -2.59 -4.84
CA ILE A 183 17.86 -1.22 -4.48
C ILE A 183 18.50 -0.59 -5.72
N GLY A 184 18.06 0.62 -6.05
CA GLY A 184 18.50 1.35 -7.24
C GLY A 184 17.60 1.19 -8.47
N ASP A 185 16.67 0.22 -8.49
CA ASP A 185 15.73 0.09 -9.61
C ASP A 185 14.87 1.36 -9.73
N ILE A 186 14.77 1.89 -10.95
CA ILE A 186 14.00 3.10 -11.27
C ILE A 186 12.76 2.71 -12.05
N HIS A 187 11.60 3.18 -11.57
CA HIS A 187 10.32 2.95 -12.20
C HIS A 187 9.60 4.27 -12.49
N THR A 188 9.02 4.37 -13.69
CA THR A 188 8.20 5.47 -14.14
C THR A 188 6.74 5.23 -13.74
N ILE A 189 6.27 5.91 -12.70
CA ILE A 189 5.00 5.67 -12.04
C ILE A 189 4.06 6.87 -12.23
N ALA A 190 2.76 6.61 -12.35
CA ALA A 190 1.74 7.64 -12.41
C ALA A 190 1.51 8.25 -11.02
N VAL A 191 1.47 9.58 -10.92
CA VAL A 191 1.04 10.30 -9.72
C VAL A 191 -0.18 11.16 -10.03
N SER A 192 -1.11 11.24 -9.09
CA SER A 192 -2.36 11.99 -9.22
C SER A 192 -2.83 12.49 -7.85
N HIS A 193 -2.35 13.65 -7.40
CA HIS A 193 -2.61 14.12 -6.04
C HIS A 193 -2.45 15.64 -5.79
N GLY A 194 -3.14 16.15 -4.76
CA GLY A 194 -3.01 17.53 -4.25
C GLY A 194 -2.31 17.68 -2.89
N GLU A 195 -2.39 16.67 -2.03
CA GLU A 195 -1.94 16.74 -0.61
C GLU A 195 -0.98 15.61 -0.24
N CYS A 196 0.17 15.57 -0.90
CA CYS A 196 1.05 14.40 -0.86
C CYS A 196 2.52 14.75 -0.62
N ARG A 197 2.77 15.93 -0.08
CA ARG A 197 4.10 16.33 0.36
C ARG A 197 4.43 15.64 1.68
N PHE A 198 5.42 14.75 1.66
CA PHE A 198 5.95 14.14 2.88
C PHE A 198 6.74 15.17 3.69
N VAL A 199 6.38 15.28 4.97
CA VAL A 199 7.08 16.09 5.97
C VAL A 199 7.23 15.29 7.26
N ALA A 200 8.37 15.45 7.92
CA ALA A 200 8.70 14.79 9.18
C ALA A 200 9.78 15.61 9.91
N SER A 201 9.93 15.37 11.21
CA SER A 201 11.06 15.91 11.99
C SER A 201 12.38 15.34 11.47
N ARG A 202 13.50 16.03 11.77
CA ARG A 202 14.83 15.54 11.39
C ARG A 202 15.13 14.20 12.07
N GLU A 203 14.73 14.08 13.33
CA GLU A 203 14.90 12.90 14.16
C GLU A 203 14.15 11.69 13.58
N ASP A 204 12.90 11.89 13.15
CA ASP A 204 12.12 10.84 12.49
C ASP A 204 12.77 10.43 11.16
N ILE A 205 13.29 11.38 10.37
CA ILE A 205 13.98 11.08 9.10
C ILE A 205 15.22 10.24 9.35
N GLU A 206 16.07 10.64 10.30
CA GLU A 206 17.30 9.90 10.64
C GLU A 206 16.97 8.48 11.13
N LEU A 207 15.91 8.34 11.95
CA LEU A 207 15.43 7.03 12.41
C LEU A 207 14.90 6.17 11.25
N MET A 208 14.05 6.74 10.38
CA MET A 208 13.52 6.04 9.20
C MET A 208 14.63 5.62 8.23
N GLN A 209 15.66 6.44 8.04
CA GLN A 209 16.84 6.08 7.24
C GLN A 209 17.58 4.90 7.86
N LYS A 210 17.85 4.96 9.16
CA LYS A 210 18.54 3.88 9.89
C LYS A 210 17.79 2.55 9.81
N ASN A 211 16.46 2.61 9.89
CA ASN A 211 15.59 1.43 9.83
C ASN A 211 15.30 0.96 8.39
N GLY A 212 15.78 1.67 7.36
CA GLY A 212 15.46 1.38 5.97
C GLY A 212 13.97 1.54 5.62
N GLN A 213 13.26 2.42 6.34
CA GLN A 213 11.83 2.71 6.12
C GLN A 213 11.60 3.64 4.92
N ILE A 214 12.62 4.37 4.46
CA ILE A 214 12.53 5.13 3.20
C ILE A 214 12.61 4.13 2.05
N ALA A 215 11.44 3.74 1.54
CA ALA A 215 11.29 2.69 0.54
C ALA A 215 11.54 3.20 -0.88
N THR A 216 10.94 4.33 -1.23
CA THR A 216 11.02 4.89 -2.59
C THR A 216 11.18 6.40 -2.57
N GLN A 217 11.95 6.91 -3.54
CA GLN A 217 12.25 8.35 -3.66
C GLN A 217 12.01 8.86 -5.08
N TYR A 218 11.51 10.09 -5.22
CA TYR A 218 11.48 10.80 -6.49
C TYR A 218 12.91 11.09 -6.98
N VAL A 219 13.19 10.81 -8.25
CA VAL A 219 14.51 11.00 -8.84
C VAL A 219 14.45 11.77 -10.15
N ASP A 220 15.53 12.49 -10.46
CA ASP A 220 15.73 13.09 -11.78
C ASP A 220 16.04 12.05 -12.87
N LEU A 221 16.39 12.54 -14.06
CA LEU A 221 16.72 11.69 -15.21
C LEU A 221 18.04 10.92 -15.04
N GLU A 222 18.91 11.34 -14.12
CA GLU A 222 20.17 10.66 -13.79
C GLU A 222 19.98 9.65 -12.65
N GLY A 223 18.76 9.54 -12.09
CA GLY A 223 18.45 8.65 -10.98
C GLY A 223 18.83 9.20 -9.61
N ASN A 224 19.13 10.50 -9.50
CA ASN A 224 19.49 11.15 -8.25
C ASN A 224 18.23 11.68 -7.54
N ALA A 225 18.14 11.46 -6.23
CA ALA A 225 17.05 12.00 -5.43
C ALA A 225 17.14 13.53 -5.43
N THR A 226 16.02 14.21 -5.69
CA THR A 226 16.06 15.64 -6.00
C THR A 226 14.91 16.43 -5.39
N TYR A 227 15.18 17.71 -5.11
CA TYR A 227 14.18 18.71 -4.73
C TYR A 227 13.68 19.52 -5.93
N ASP A 228 14.19 19.26 -7.12
CA ASP A 228 13.69 19.90 -8.33
C ASP A 228 12.22 19.51 -8.56
N ILE A 229 11.35 20.51 -8.57
CA ILE A 229 9.90 20.36 -8.74
C ILE A 229 9.52 19.66 -10.06
N ARG A 230 10.41 19.70 -11.07
CA ARG A 230 10.23 18.97 -12.33
C ARG A 230 10.27 17.47 -12.15
N TYR A 231 10.82 16.94 -11.06
CA TYR A 231 10.94 15.49 -10.79
C TYR A 231 10.33 15.08 -9.45
N ASN A 232 10.39 15.94 -8.44
CA ASN A 232 9.70 15.83 -7.15
C ASN A 232 8.54 16.84 -7.08
N PRO A 233 7.36 16.50 -7.63
CA PRO A 233 6.33 17.50 -7.93
C PRO A 233 5.53 17.97 -6.72
N ASN A 234 5.61 17.27 -5.58
CA ASN A 234 4.96 17.67 -4.34
C ASN A 234 5.93 18.37 -3.35
N GLY A 235 7.23 18.36 -3.62
CA GLY A 235 8.24 18.96 -2.75
C GLY A 235 8.45 18.18 -1.45
N SER A 236 8.32 16.85 -1.50
CA SER A 236 8.52 15.98 -0.34
C SER A 236 9.95 16.07 0.18
N ILE A 237 10.10 16.10 1.51
CA ILE A 237 11.40 16.12 2.19
C ILE A 237 12.17 14.84 1.83
N MET A 238 13.48 14.98 1.59
CA MET A 238 14.38 13.89 1.15
C MET A 238 13.91 13.19 -0.13
N ALA A 239 13.10 13.87 -0.94
CA ALA A 239 12.42 13.32 -2.10
C ALA A 239 11.63 12.03 -1.79
N ILE A 240 11.18 11.84 -0.55
CA ILE A 240 10.46 10.64 -0.12
C ILE A 240 9.14 10.53 -0.87
N GLU A 241 8.91 9.38 -1.48
CA GLU A 241 7.70 9.08 -2.23
C GLU A 241 6.87 7.98 -1.55
N GLY A 242 7.53 7.04 -0.88
CA GLY A 242 6.88 6.00 -0.10
C GLY A 242 7.74 5.56 1.09
N ILE A 243 7.07 5.15 2.17
CA ILE A 243 7.70 4.64 3.39
C ILE A 243 7.03 3.36 3.88
N THR A 244 7.78 2.56 4.64
CA THR A 244 7.29 1.33 5.26
C THR A 244 7.24 1.45 6.78
N SER A 245 6.43 0.60 7.41
CA SER A 245 6.51 0.34 8.85
C SER A 245 7.91 -0.15 9.25
N PRO A 246 8.29 -0.03 10.54
CA PRO A 246 9.60 -0.52 11.01
C PRO A 246 9.82 -2.01 10.76
N ASP A 247 8.75 -2.81 10.74
CA ASP A 247 8.77 -4.24 10.41
C ASP A 247 8.56 -4.54 8.91
N GLY A 248 8.42 -3.52 8.08
CA GLY A 248 8.22 -3.62 6.63
C GLY A 248 6.83 -4.08 6.17
N ARG A 249 5.94 -4.55 7.05
CA ARG A 249 4.64 -5.16 6.66
C ARG A 249 3.58 -4.14 6.22
N GLY A 250 3.65 -2.92 6.73
CA GLY A 250 2.90 -1.77 6.25
C GLY A 250 3.70 -1.01 5.18
N PHE A 251 3.11 -0.73 4.03
CA PHE A 251 3.72 0.11 3.00
C PHE A 251 2.76 1.20 2.53
N GLY A 252 3.23 2.45 2.57
CA GLY A 252 2.51 3.62 2.09
C GLY A 252 3.27 4.27 0.94
N LYS A 253 2.59 4.51 -0.18
CA LYS A 253 3.18 5.08 -1.39
C LYS A 253 2.22 6.06 -2.09
N MET A 254 2.78 7.07 -2.77
CA MET A 254 2.01 8.09 -3.50
C MET A 254 1.75 7.75 -4.96
N GLY A 255 2.72 7.12 -5.62
CA GLY A 255 2.64 6.66 -7.00
C GLY A 255 1.69 5.47 -7.13
N HIS A 256 0.86 5.52 -8.16
CA HIS A 256 -0.13 4.50 -8.45
C HIS A 256 0.48 3.33 -9.22
N SER A 257 1.06 2.37 -8.50
CA SER A 257 1.60 1.13 -9.08
C SER A 257 0.51 0.27 -9.74
N GLU A 258 -0.76 0.46 -9.38
CA GLU A 258 -1.91 -0.24 -9.97
C GLU A 258 -2.30 0.32 -11.34
N ARG A 259 -1.92 1.57 -11.68
CA ARG A 259 -2.27 2.23 -12.96
C ARG A 259 -1.37 1.76 -14.10
N ILE A 260 -1.36 0.46 -14.34
CA ILE A 260 -0.58 -0.22 -15.37
C ILE A 260 -1.45 -1.16 -16.20
N GLY A 261 -1.10 -1.34 -17.48
CA GLY A 261 -1.83 -2.22 -18.38
C GLY A 261 -1.23 -2.25 -19.77
N PRO A 262 -1.64 -3.20 -20.62
CA PRO A 262 -1.03 -3.41 -21.94
C PRO A 262 -1.11 -2.19 -22.86
N ASN A 263 -2.14 -1.35 -22.68
CA ASN A 263 -2.39 -0.16 -23.48
C ASN A 263 -2.32 1.14 -22.65
N VAL A 264 -1.73 1.09 -21.45
CA VAL A 264 -1.64 2.25 -20.55
C VAL A 264 -0.25 2.87 -20.66
N ALA A 265 -0.18 4.18 -20.91
CA ALA A 265 1.06 4.95 -20.98
C ALA A 265 2.14 4.35 -21.93
N ILE A 266 1.71 3.75 -23.05
CA ILE A 266 2.59 3.05 -24.01
C ILE A 266 3.64 3.98 -24.65
N ASN A 267 3.35 5.28 -24.72
CA ASN A 267 4.21 6.31 -25.26
C ASN A 267 5.13 6.95 -24.21
N VAL A 268 5.06 6.50 -22.95
CA VAL A 268 5.93 6.96 -21.87
C VAL A 268 7.04 5.91 -21.70
N PRO A 269 8.33 6.27 -21.85
CA PRO A 269 9.43 5.33 -21.64
C PRO A 269 9.57 4.93 -20.16
N GLY A 270 10.46 3.96 -19.89
CA GLY A 270 10.77 3.48 -18.55
C GLY A 270 9.89 2.32 -18.09
N ASP A 271 10.44 1.53 -17.15
CA ASP A 271 9.74 0.43 -16.51
C ASP A 271 8.63 0.98 -15.60
N LYS A 272 7.45 0.40 -15.65
CA LYS A 272 6.27 0.83 -14.87
C LYS A 272 5.93 -0.16 -13.77
N ASP A 273 6.48 -1.37 -13.83
CA ASP A 273 6.04 -2.47 -12.98
C ASP A 273 7.01 -2.68 -11.82
N GLN A 274 6.57 -2.28 -10.62
CA GLN A 274 7.35 -2.48 -9.39
C GLN A 274 7.18 -3.89 -8.82
N LYS A 275 6.42 -4.77 -9.48
CA LYS A 275 6.09 -6.14 -9.04
C LYS A 275 5.52 -6.19 -7.63
N LEU A 276 4.88 -5.09 -7.23
CA LEU A 276 4.42 -4.81 -5.87
C LEU A 276 3.34 -5.81 -5.42
N PHE A 277 2.39 -6.07 -6.31
CA PHE A 277 1.25 -6.94 -6.04
C PHE A 277 1.69 -8.40 -5.98
N GLU A 278 2.55 -8.82 -6.92
CA GLU A 278 3.19 -10.13 -6.93
C GLU A 278 4.01 -10.36 -5.66
N ALA A 279 4.78 -9.35 -5.22
CA ALA A 279 5.58 -9.45 -4.01
C ALA A 279 4.71 -9.64 -2.75
N GLY A 280 3.63 -8.87 -2.63
CA GLY A 280 2.68 -9.00 -1.52
C GLY A 280 1.95 -10.35 -1.50
N VAL A 281 1.59 -10.89 -2.67
CA VAL A 281 0.99 -12.24 -2.76
C VAL A 281 2.01 -13.33 -2.43
N ASN A 282 3.23 -13.22 -2.98
CA ASN A 282 4.32 -14.18 -2.83
C ASN A 282 4.79 -14.34 -1.39
N TYR A 283 4.54 -13.36 -0.53
CA TYR A 283 4.83 -13.45 0.89
C TYR A 283 4.05 -14.59 1.60
N PHE A 284 2.91 -15.02 1.07
CA PHE A 284 2.03 -16.03 1.69
C PHE A 284 2.00 -17.40 0.98
N VAL A 285 2.76 -17.58 -0.11
CA VAL A 285 2.70 -18.78 -0.97
C VAL A 285 4.02 -19.52 -1.07
#